data_AF-A0A8B8UV87-F1
#
_entry.id   AF-A0A8B8UV87-F1
#
_cell.length_a   1.000
_cell.length_b   1.000
_cell.length_c   1.000
_cell.angle_alpha   90.00
_cell.angle_beta   90.00
_cell.angle_gamma   90.00
#
_symmetry.space_group_name_H-M   'P 1'
#
loop_
_entity.id
_entity.type
_entity.pdbx_description
1 polymer ?
#
loop_
_entity_poly.entity_id
_entity_poly.type
_entity_poly.pdbx_seq_one_letter_code
_entity_poly.pdbx_strand_id
1 'polypeptide(L)'
;MNSTLPLCEEFFEKITARLDHHDFRLTITANQPSITVPYYVDEKTHSIELIIFKTTFLSLFQEAHTYFNRTFSDQNAISNENIYYMTIGLLLTTPENKTVYNIHEKLLKKYFQDNSILGIPNLLFKEVRLVQRLLCSSNNRINKSSSLWILYRKLLVLSLYAKTSISPDLLFVFYSSGSQHFSNYYCWNTARWLYDNLAFGKRIELFGLTKRFCFQHVKDCSSWSALAYMVCQQEQKKTDNIRDFQRLSCSFNIPIKPDRVDLNFQIQHLDTFIQELVKWIDRTYAADWPPYLCLLQITKLNITLGIDVDSVLSTWRNEILNFEENSGHIKMNNNIPIVPEQFSNDLLTSENFIHFGYKKLFLNMFLDKYKIKKEQSDS
;
A
#
# COMPACT_ATOMS: atom_id res chain seq x y z
N MET A 1 26.18 -12.08 32.68
CA MET A 1 24.76 -11.82 33.01
C MET A 1 23.98 -11.85 31.71
N ASN A 2 22.94 -12.69 31.60
CA ASN A 2 22.04 -12.66 30.44
C ASN A 2 21.38 -11.28 30.39
N SER A 3 21.81 -10.43 29.45
CA SER A 3 21.18 -9.13 29.23
C SER A 3 19.78 -9.39 28.68
N THR A 4 18.78 -9.34 29.55
CA THR A 4 17.36 -9.30 29.15
C THR A 4 17.10 -7.98 28.41
N LEU A 5 16.21 -7.98 27.42
CA LEU A 5 15.75 -6.76 26.72
C LEU A 5 14.30 -6.43 27.13
N PRO A 6 14.06 -6.03 28.40
CA PRO A 6 12.72 -5.89 28.93
C PRO A 6 11.87 -4.86 28.18
N LEU A 7 12.45 -3.77 27.67
CA LEU A 7 11.66 -2.77 26.93
C LEU A 7 11.23 -3.31 25.57
N CYS A 8 12.13 -3.96 24.83
CA CYS A 8 11.82 -4.54 23.52
C CYS A 8 10.81 -5.70 23.63
N GLU A 9 10.92 -6.50 24.68
CA GLU A 9 9.97 -7.57 25.01
C GLU A 9 8.59 -6.99 25.36
N GLU A 10 8.52 -6.00 26.26
CA GLU A 10 7.27 -5.32 26.60
C GLU A 10 6.61 -4.69 25.37
N PHE A 11 7.40 -4.03 24.52
CA PHE A 11 6.90 -3.47 23.26
C PHE A 11 6.31 -4.57 22.37
N PHE A 12 7.02 -5.69 22.18
CA PHE A 12 6.56 -6.80 21.38
C PHE A 12 5.24 -7.36 21.89
N GLU A 13 5.10 -7.57 23.20
CA GLU A 13 3.84 -8.07 23.77
C GLU A 13 2.68 -7.08 23.57
N LYS A 14 2.91 -5.77 23.76
CA LYS A 14 1.87 -4.75 23.56
C LYS A 14 1.47 -4.61 22.09
N ILE A 15 2.45 -4.49 21.19
CA ILE A 15 2.15 -4.32 19.76
C ILE A 15 1.61 -5.61 19.14
N THR A 16 1.83 -6.77 19.74
CA THR A 16 1.27 -8.03 19.26
C THR A 16 0.07 -8.52 20.05
N ALA A 17 -0.44 -7.74 21.01
CA ALA A 17 -1.63 -8.09 21.78
C ALA A 17 -2.83 -8.39 20.87
N ARG A 18 -3.57 -9.46 21.19
CA ARG A 18 -4.83 -9.78 20.51
C ARG A 18 -5.87 -8.79 20.97
N LEU A 19 -6.35 -8.01 20.01
CA LEU A 19 -7.36 -7.00 20.21
C LEU A 19 -8.44 -7.28 19.18
N ASP A 20 -9.70 -7.28 19.59
CA ASP A 20 -10.84 -7.65 18.74
C ASP A 20 -11.26 -6.55 17.75
N HIS A 21 -10.47 -5.48 17.66
CA HIS A 21 -10.75 -4.31 16.84
C HIS A 21 -10.05 -4.37 15.49
N HIS A 22 -10.80 -4.00 14.44
CA HIS A 22 -10.32 -3.97 13.06
C HIS A 22 -9.41 -2.79 12.73
N ASP A 23 -9.36 -1.74 13.58
CA ASP A 23 -8.53 -0.56 13.32
C ASP A 23 -7.49 -0.36 14.44
N PHE A 24 -6.23 -0.72 14.15
CA PHE A 24 -5.10 -0.51 15.06
C PHE A 24 -4.16 0.57 14.53
N ARG A 25 -3.83 1.55 15.36
CA ARG A 25 -2.85 2.59 15.03
C ARG A 25 -1.67 2.56 15.98
N LEU A 26 -0.45 2.59 15.43
CA LEU A 26 0.77 2.85 16.19
C LEU A 26 1.17 4.32 16.03
N THR A 27 1.12 5.09 17.12
CA THR A 27 1.48 6.51 17.11
C THR A 27 2.72 6.79 17.93
N ILE A 28 3.66 7.53 17.35
CA ILE A 28 4.85 8.02 18.05
C ILE A 28 4.71 9.53 18.22
N THR A 29 4.63 9.99 19.46
CA THR A 29 4.33 11.40 19.77
C THR A 29 5.22 11.96 20.88
N ALA A 30 5.19 13.28 21.07
CA ALA A 30 5.91 13.96 22.15
C ALA A 30 5.35 13.55 23.52
N ASN A 31 6.21 13.51 24.54
CA ASN A 31 5.80 13.21 25.91
C ASN A 31 4.72 14.19 26.37
N GLN A 32 3.77 13.72 27.17
CA GLN A 32 2.73 14.54 27.78
C GLN A 32 3.02 14.70 29.27
N PRO A 33 2.98 15.92 29.85
CA PRO A 33 3.30 16.14 31.26
C PRO A 33 2.45 15.31 32.24
N SER A 34 1.23 14.97 31.85
CA SER A 34 0.27 14.21 32.65
C SER A 34 0.37 12.69 32.51
N ILE A 35 1.21 12.18 31.59
CA ILE A 35 1.32 10.74 31.31
C ILE A 35 2.74 10.27 31.64
N THR A 36 2.85 9.46 32.69
CA THR A 36 4.13 8.92 33.18
C THR A 36 4.39 7.49 32.72
N VAL A 37 3.40 6.85 32.09
CA VAL A 37 3.54 5.47 31.57
C VAL A 37 4.28 5.46 30.23
N PRO A 38 5.12 4.44 29.97
CA PRO A 38 5.91 4.35 28.73
C PRO A 38 5.04 4.13 27.47
N TYR A 39 3.88 3.51 27.65
CA TYR A 39 2.89 3.24 26.61
C TYR A 39 1.52 3.70 27.09
N TYR A 40 0.75 4.31 26.19
CA TYR A 40 -0.65 4.62 26.43
C TYR A 40 -1.51 3.93 25.37
N VAL A 41 -2.57 3.24 25.78
CA VAL A 41 -3.51 2.59 24.87
C VAL A 41 -4.82 3.37 24.92
N ASP A 42 -5.17 4.02 23.81
CA ASP A 42 -6.49 4.64 23.63
C ASP A 42 -7.42 3.62 22.99
N GLU A 43 -8.32 3.04 23.78
CA GLU A 43 -9.33 2.10 23.30
C GLU A 43 -10.66 2.83 23.09
N LYS A 44 -11.05 2.99 21.83
CA LYS A 44 -12.37 3.48 21.42
C LYS A 44 -13.19 2.32 20.88
N THR A 45 -14.51 2.50 20.83
CA THR A 45 -15.50 1.48 20.45
C THR A 45 -15.13 0.67 19.20
N HIS A 46 -14.43 1.26 18.23
CA HIS A 46 -14.04 0.60 16.97
C HIS A 46 -12.55 0.75 16.59
N SER A 47 -11.72 1.35 17.44
CA SER A 47 -10.31 1.60 17.11
C SER A 47 -9.43 1.54 18.35
N ILE A 48 -8.24 0.98 18.20
CA ILE A 48 -7.21 1.01 19.23
C ILE A 48 -6.00 1.77 18.74
N GLU A 49 -5.52 2.69 19.55
CA GLU A 49 -4.28 3.40 19.30
C GLU A 49 -3.26 3.10 20.39
N LEU A 50 -2.16 2.44 20.01
CA LEU A 50 -0.98 2.31 20.84
C LEU A 50 -0.10 3.54 20.64
N ILE A 51 0.00 4.36 21.69
CA ILE A 51 0.82 5.56 21.72
C ILE A 51 2.14 5.26 22.43
N ILE A 52 3.24 5.53 21.73
CA ILE A 52 4.61 5.48 22.23
C ILE A 52 5.15 6.91 22.29
N PHE A 53 5.65 7.32 23.45
CA PHE A 53 6.28 8.63 23.58
C PHE A 53 7.72 8.63 23.08
N LYS A 54 8.20 9.79 22.63
CA LYS A 54 9.57 9.95 22.12
C LYS A 54 10.65 9.46 23.08
N THR A 55 10.45 9.61 24.40
CA THR A 55 11.39 9.07 25.40
C THR A 55 11.42 7.55 25.37
N THR A 56 10.26 6.88 25.44
CA THR A 56 10.15 5.42 25.30
C THR A 56 10.73 4.93 23.98
N PHE A 57 10.43 5.61 22.86
CA PHE A 57 10.98 5.28 21.55
C PHE A 57 12.50 5.36 21.52
N LEU A 58 13.09 6.36 22.17
CA LEU A 58 14.55 6.48 22.32
C LEU A 58 15.12 5.41 23.24
N SER A 59 14.45 5.08 24.34
CA SER A 59 14.88 4.02 25.27
C SER A 59 14.87 2.64 24.60
N LEU A 60 13.86 2.35 23.77
CA LEU A 60 13.82 1.14 22.94
C LEU A 60 15.01 1.07 21.98
N PHE A 61 15.32 2.18 21.30
CA PHE A 61 16.51 2.26 20.45
C PHE A 61 17.80 2.01 21.25
N GLN A 62 17.96 2.68 22.40
CA GLN A 62 19.15 2.55 23.23
C GLN A 62 19.36 1.11 23.73
N GLU A 63 18.32 0.49 24.28
CA GLU A 63 18.39 -0.90 24.77
C GLU A 63 18.80 -1.85 23.63
N ALA A 64 18.10 -1.80 22.50
CA ALA A 64 18.35 -2.67 21.36
C ALA A 64 19.73 -2.43 20.73
N HIS A 65 20.13 -1.16 20.57
CA HIS A 65 21.41 -0.79 19.96
C HIS A 65 22.60 -1.13 20.87
N THR A 66 22.48 -0.93 22.18
CA THR A 66 23.49 -1.37 23.15
C THR A 66 23.67 -2.89 23.11
N TYR A 67 22.57 -3.64 23.04
CA TYR A 67 22.64 -5.10 22.89
C TYR A 67 23.28 -5.53 21.56
N PHE A 68 22.90 -4.87 20.46
CA PHE A 68 23.48 -5.10 19.14
C PHE A 68 25.01 -4.94 19.16
N ASN A 69 25.53 -3.82 19.68
CA ASN A 69 26.98 -3.57 19.73
C ASN A 69 27.75 -4.59 20.57
N ARG A 70 27.17 -5.04 21.70
CA ARG A 70 27.76 -6.09 22.55
C ARG A 70 27.82 -7.43 21.82
N THR A 71 26.74 -7.80 21.12
CA THR A 71 26.63 -9.05 20.34
C THR A 71 27.72 -9.16 19.26
N PHE A 72 28.11 -8.05 18.64
CA PHE A 72 29.20 -8.04 17.65
C PHE A 72 30.60 -8.03 18.26
N SER A 73 30.72 -7.69 19.55
CA SER A 73 32.00 -7.58 20.25
C SER A 73 32.36 -8.85 21.03
N ASP A 74 31.37 -9.56 21.60
CA ASP A 74 31.58 -10.76 22.42
C ASP A 74 30.96 -12.02 21.76
N GLN A 75 31.79 -13.04 21.49
CA GLN A 75 31.38 -14.32 20.87
C GLN A 75 30.72 -15.32 21.85
N ASN A 76 30.35 -14.89 23.06
CA ASN A 76 29.74 -15.76 24.07
C ASN A 76 28.33 -16.19 23.67
N ALA A 77 27.83 -17.32 24.19
CA ALA A 77 26.53 -17.90 23.83
C ALA A 77 25.36 -16.89 23.98
N ILE A 78 24.92 -16.35 22.86
CA ILE A 78 23.85 -15.34 22.78
C ILE A 78 22.51 -16.06 22.65
N SER A 79 21.52 -15.70 23.48
CA SER A 79 20.16 -16.24 23.36
C SER A 79 19.50 -15.76 22.05
N ASN A 80 18.96 -16.70 21.25
CA ASN A 80 18.23 -16.37 20.01
C ASN A 80 17.00 -15.49 20.26
N GLU A 81 16.40 -15.61 21.45
CA GLU A 81 15.24 -14.80 21.88
C GLU A 81 15.62 -13.34 22.11
N ASN A 82 16.74 -13.10 22.80
CA ASN A 82 17.24 -11.73 23.00
C ASN A 82 17.68 -11.08 21.68
N ILE A 83 18.29 -11.84 20.76
CA ILE A 83 18.58 -11.34 19.42
C ILE A 83 17.28 -10.97 18.70
N TYR A 84 16.23 -11.80 18.83
CA TYR A 84 14.92 -11.51 18.25
C TYR A 84 14.33 -10.20 18.81
N TYR A 85 14.22 -10.03 20.12
CA TYR A 85 13.70 -8.79 20.71
C TYR A 85 14.55 -7.57 20.34
N MET A 86 15.88 -7.70 20.30
CA MET A 86 16.76 -6.64 19.80
C MET A 86 16.40 -6.25 18.36
N THR A 87 16.16 -7.22 17.48
CA THR A 87 15.73 -6.91 16.12
C THR A 87 14.35 -6.23 16.08
N ILE A 88 13.42 -6.56 16.99
CA ILE A 88 12.12 -5.87 17.07
C ILE A 88 12.32 -4.39 17.41
N GLY A 89 13.12 -4.08 18.43
CA GLY A 89 13.44 -2.70 18.81
C GLY A 89 14.05 -1.93 17.64
N LEU A 90 15.02 -2.54 16.94
CA LEU A 90 15.69 -1.91 15.81
C LEU A 90 14.84 -1.85 14.53
N LEU A 91 13.88 -2.75 14.32
CA LEU A 91 12.90 -2.66 13.22
C LEU A 91 11.91 -1.53 13.47
N LEU A 92 11.51 -1.29 14.73
CA LEU A 92 10.70 -0.13 15.09
C LEU A 92 11.46 1.19 14.87
N THR A 93 12.72 1.26 15.30
CA THR A 93 13.46 2.55 15.39
C THR A 93 14.32 2.85 14.17
N THR A 94 14.81 1.80 13.49
CA THR A 94 15.74 1.86 12.35
C THR A 94 15.36 0.84 11.26
N PRO A 95 14.14 0.92 10.69
CA PRO A 95 13.58 -0.13 9.84
C PRO A 95 14.39 -0.41 8.56
N GLU A 96 15.20 0.54 8.08
CA GLU A 96 16.05 0.37 6.89
C GLU A 96 17.46 -0.19 7.19
N ASN A 97 17.74 -0.58 8.44
CA ASN A 97 19.00 -1.24 8.76
C ASN A 97 19.02 -2.67 8.19
N LYS A 98 19.63 -2.84 7.02
CA LYS A 98 19.71 -4.13 6.30
C LYS A 98 20.36 -5.24 7.13
N THR A 99 21.35 -4.92 7.97
CA THR A 99 22.01 -5.91 8.82
C THR A 99 21.01 -6.47 9.84
N VAL A 100 20.28 -5.60 10.53
CA VAL A 100 19.22 -5.99 11.48
C VAL A 100 18.13 -6.80 10.78
N TYR A 101 17.67 -6.32 9.62
CA TYR A 101 16.67 -7.02 8.82
C TYR A 101 17.13 -8.44 8.45
N ASN A 102 18.36 -8.61 7.98
CA ASN A 102 18.90 -9.92 7.61
C ASN A 102 19.04 -10.86 8.81
N ILE A 103 19.43 -10.32 9.98
CA ILE A 103 19.48 -11.08 11.23
C ILE A 103 18.08 -11.55 11.61
N HIS A 104 17.09 -10.65 11.57
CA HIS A 104 15.70 -10.95 11.88
C HIS A 104 15.13 -12.03 10.93
N GLU A 105 15.34 -11.87 9.62
CA GLU A 105 14.92 -12.86 8.62
C GLU A 105 15.57 -14.24 8.86
N LYS A 106 16.86 -14.27 9.20
CA LYS A 106 17.57 -15.52 9.49
C LYS A 106 16.98 -16.22 10.72
N LEU A 107 16.64 -15.47 11.76
CA LEU A 107 15.98 -15.99 12.95
C LEU A 107 14.59 -16.55 12.61
N LEU A 108 13.78 -15.80 11.87
CA LEU A 108 12.47 -16.28 11.42
C LEU A 108 12.59 -17.59 10.63
N LYS A 109 13.50 -17.66 9.65
CA LYS A 109 13.74 -18.90 8.87
C LYS A 109 14.08 -20.08 9.77
N LYS A 110 14.96 -19.86 10.76
CA LYS A 110 15.32 -20.89 11.73
C LYS A 110 14.09 -21.35 12.54
N TYR A 111 13.30 -20.42 13.07
CA TYR A 111 12.08 -20.74 13.80
C TYR A 111 11.05 -21.52 12.96
N PHE A 112 10.97 -21.26 11.65
CA PHE A 112 10.07 -21.98 10.75
C PHE A 112 10.60 -23.35 10.28
N GLN A 113 11.92 -23.55 10.28
CA GLN A 113 12.55 -24.82 9.87
C GLN A 113 12.67 -25.81 11.04
N ASP A 114 12.97 -25.30 12.24
CA ASP A 114 13.06 -26.09 13.46
C ASP A 114 11.65 -26.43 13.95
N ASN A 115 11.10 -27.54 13.43
CA ASN A 115 9.82 -28.12 13.87
C ASN A 115 9.77 -28.41 15.40
N SER A 116 10.88 -28.29 16.13
CA SER A 116 10.95 -28.50 17.58
C SER A 116 10.50 -27.29 18.41
N ILE A 117 10.33 -26.11 17.81
CA ILE A 117 9.71 -24.93 18.43
C ILE A 117 8.25 -24.80 17.93
N LEU A 118 7.65 -25.90 17.43
CA LEU A 118 6.24 -26.03 17.00
C LEU A 118 5.24 -25.85 18.16
N GLY A 119 5.14 -24.62 18.66
CA GLY A 119 3.90 -23.94 19.04
C GLY A 119 3.53 -22.85 18.01
N ILE A 120 3.89 -23.07 16.74
CA ILE A 120 4.09 -22.07 15.66
C ILE A 120 2.85 -21.27 15.17
N PRO A 121 1.58 -21.53 15.54
CA PRO A 121 0.53 -20.56 15.22
C PRO A 121 0.74 -19.21 15.91
N ASN A 122 1.27 -19.18 17.14
CA ASN A 122 1.30 -17.95 17.93
C ASN A 122 2.40 -16.97 17.50
N LEU A 123 3.63 -17.46 17.24
CA LEU A 123 4.73 -16.58 16.84
C LEU A 123 4.51 -15.98 15.44
N LEU A 124 4.10 -16.78 14.44
CA LEU A 124 3.81 -16.24 13.11
C LEU A 124 2.64 -15.25 13.15
N PHE A 125 1.64 -15.51 13.97
CA PHE A 125 0.53 -14.57 14.17
C PHE A 125 0.98 -13.26 14.81
N LYS A 126 1.80 -13.34 15.87
CA LYS A 126 2.42 -12.17 16.50
C LYS A 126 3.31 -11.41 15.51
N GLU A 127 4.10 -12.10 14.70
CA GLU A 127 5.00 -11.50 13.71
C GLU A 127 4.23 -10.79 12.58
N VAL A 128 3.20 -11.44 12.01
CA VAL A 128 2.30 -10.81 11.04
C VAL A 128 1.70 -9.55 11.64
N ARG A 129 1.14 -9.64 12.85
CA ARG A 129 0.52 -8.50 13.54
C ARG A 129 1.51 -7.38 13.83
N LEU A 130 2.72 -7.70 14.29
CA LEU A 130 3.80 -6.75 14.52
C LEU A 130 4.03 -5.95 13.24
N VAL A 131 4.31 -6.62 12.13
CA VAL A 131 4.64 -5.97 10.86
C VAL A 131 3.45 -5.18 10.32
N GLN A 132 2.23 -5.72 10.39
CA GLN A 132 1.02 -5.01 10.00
C GLN A 132 0.85 -3.68 10.77
N ARG A 133 1.03 -3.72 12.09
CA ARG A 133 0.87 -2.55 12.97
C ARG A 133 2.00 -1.53 12.82
N LEU A 134 3.24 -1.99 12.56
CA LEU A 134 4.34 -1.11 12.15
C LEU A 134 4.04 -0.42 10.81
N LEU A 135 3.56 -1.17 9.81
CA LEU A 135 3.18 -0.65 8.50
C LEU A 135 1.93 0.25 8.53
N CYS A 136 1.17 0.26 9.61
CA CYS A 136 0.05 1.18 9.85
C CYS A 136 0.41 2.33 10.81
N SER A 137 1.71 2.53 11.09
CA SER A 137 2.15 3.60 11.98
C SER A 137 1.93 5.00 11.39
N SER A 138 1.65 5.99 12.25
CA SER A 138 1.68 7.40 11.85
C SER A 138 3.09 7.92 11.57
N ASN A 139 4.15 7.15 11.88
CA ASN A 139 5.52 7.50 11.53
C ASN A 139 5.86 7.08 10.08
N ASN A 140 6.13 8.08 9.24
CA ASN A 140 6.51 7.91 7.83
C ASN A 140 7.68 6.94 7.61
N ARG A 141 8.72 6.97 8.46
CA ARG A 141 9.93 6.13 8.29
C ARG A 141 9.62 4.65 8.48
N ILE A 142 8.63 4.34 9.30
CA ILE A 142 8.20 2.97 9.59
C ILE A 142 7.19 2.53 8.53
N ASN A 143 6.14 3.31 8.33
CA ASN A 143 5.05 2.98 7.41
C ASN A 143 5.51 2.85 5.94
N LYS A 144 6.44 3.71 5.49
CA LYS A 144 7.01 3.66 4.13
C LYS A 144 8.30 2.84 4.07
N SER A 145 8.58 2.01 5.07
CA SER A 145 9.80 1.20 5.06
C SER A 145 9.75 0.11 4.00
N SER A 146 10.68 0.18 3.04
CA SER A 146 10.80 -0.84 1.99
C SER A 146 11.10 -2.22 2.58
N SER A 147 11.93 -2.26 3.62
CA SER A 147 12.35 -3.48 4.31
C SER A 147 11.17 -4.14 5.03
N LEU A 148 10.32 -3.36 5.72
CA LEU A 148 9.11 -3.90 6.37
C LEU A 148 8.07 -4.39 5.37
N TRP A 149 7.88 -3.70 4.24
CA TRP A 149 6.96 -4.19 3.19
C TRP A 149 7.45 -5.50 2.55
N ILE A 150 8.76 -5.67 2.38
CA ILE A 150 9.33 -6.95 1.90
C ILE A 150 9.16 -8.04 2.97
N LEU A 151 9.40 -7.73 4.26
CA LEU A 151 9.14 -8.66 5.36
C LEU A 151 7.67 -9.11 5.35
N TYR A 152 6.74 -8.16 5.19
CA TYR A 152 5.32 -8.46 5.13
C TYR A 152 4.98 -9.43 4.00
N ARG A 153 5.48 -9.22 2.77
CA ARG A 153 5.28 -10.17 1.66
C ARG A 153 5.76 -11.59 2.00
N LYS A 154 6.91 -11.71 2.67
CA LYS A 154 7.45 -13.01 3.13
C LYS A 154 6.54 -13.66 4.17
N LEU A 155 6.03 -12.87 5.12
CA LEU A 155 5.10 -13.36 6.14
C LEU A 155 3.75 -13.77 5.54
N LEU A 156 3.28 -13.09 4.48
CA LEU A 156 2.08 -13.48 3.76
C LEU A 156 2.27 -14.81 3.03
N VAL A 157 3.41 -15.01 2.36
CA VAL A 157 3.79 -16.32 1.80
C VAL A 157 3.74 -17.38 2.89
N LEU A 158 4.41 -17.17 4.02
CA LEU A 158 4.41 -18.11 5.14
C LEU A 158 3.00 -18.40 5.67
N SER A 159 2.15 -17.36 5.79
CA SER A 159 0.78 -17.49 6.31
C SER A 159 -0.12 -18.34 5.42
N LEU A 160 0.06 -18.28 4.09
CA LEU A 160 -0.70 -19.10 3.14
C LEU A 160 -0.39 -20.60 3.26
N TYR A 161 0.79 -20.96 3.80
CA TYR A 161 1.23 -22.35 3.96
C TYR A 161 1.28 -22.82 5.41
N ALA A 162 0.90 -21.95 6.35
CA ALA A 162 0.84 -22.32 7.75
C ALA A 162 -0.24 -23.41 7.95
N LYS A 163 0.10 -24.47 8.71
CA LYS A 163 -0.84 -25.55 9.06
C LYS A 163 -2.11 -25.03 9.75
N THR A 164 -1.96 -23.95 10.51
CA THR A 164 -3.07 -23.20 11.10
C THR A 164 -3.33 -21.99 10.23
N SER A 165 -4.59 -21.82 9.81
CA SER A 165 -4.99 -20.66 9.02
C SER A 165 -4.69 -19.39 9.81
N ILE A 166 -3.73 -18.62 9.29
CA ILE A 166 -3.52 -17.23 9.68
C ILE A 166 -4.18 -16.44 8.57
N SER A 167 -5.17 -15.62 8.92
CA SER A 167 -5.81 -14.70 8.00
C SER A 167 -5.32 -13.29 8.34
N PRO A 168 -4.23 -12.83 7.70
CA PRO A 168 -3.81 -11.43 7.81
C PRO A 168 -4.98 -10.54 7.36
N ASP A 169 -5.29 -9.50 8.12
CA ASP A 169 -6.28 -8.50 7.69
C ASP A 169 -5.67 -7.62 6.59
N LEU A 170 -5.65 -8.15 5.37
CA LEU A 170 -5.05 -7.50 4.20
C LEU A 170 -5.73 -6.16 3.90
N LEU A 171 -7.06 -6.13 4.01
CA LEU A 171 -7.86 -4.96 3.66
C LEU A 171 -7.60 -3.83 4.64
N PHE A 172 -7.55 -4.14 5.94
CA PHE A 172 -7.15 -3.20 6.97
C PHE A 172 -5.78 -2.58 6.69
N VAL A 173 -4.77 -3.39 6.39
CA VAL A 173 -3.39 -2.90 6.22
C VAL A 173 -3.28 -1.90 5.07
N PHE A 174 -3.86 -2.22 3.91
CA PHE A 174 -3.78 -1.31 2.76
C PHE A 174 -4.58 -0.04 2.97
N TYR A 175 -5.78 -0.15 3.57
CA TYR A 175 -6.60 1.01 3.88
C TYR A 175 -5.89 1.91 4.91
N SER A 176 -5.54 1.35 6.07
CA SER A 176 -4.91 2.10 7.17
C SER A 176 -3.57 2.69 6.75
N SER A 177 -2.69 1.88 6.15
CA SER A 177 -1.37 2.38 5.72
C SER A 177 -1.47 3.46 4.63
N GLY A 178 -2.38 3.30 3.66
CA GLY A 178 -2.65 4.30 2.64
C GLY A 178 -3.26 5.59 3.20
N SER A 179 -4.19 5.48 4.15
CA SER A 179 -4.82 6.63 4.80
C SER A 179 -3.87 7.40 5.70
N GLN A 180 -2.91 6.73 6.35
CA GLN A 180 -1.91 7.40 7.19
C GLN A 180 -0.95 8.26 6.36
N HIS A 181 -0.59 7.81 5.15
CA HIS A 181 0.41 8.52 4.35
C HIS A 181 0.05 8.56 2.88
N PHE A 182 -0.18 9.79 2.44
CA PHE A 182 -0.40 10.12 1.04
C PHE A 182 0.67 9.50 0.11
N SER A 183 0.19 8.91 -0.99
CA SER A 183 1.00 8.32 -2.05
C SER A 183 2.03 7.31 -1.53
N ASN A 184 1.60 6.41 -0.65
CA ASN A 184 2.45 5.32 -0.18
C ASN A 184 2.68 4.26 -1.27
N TYR A 185 3.71 4.48 -2.09
CA TYR A 185 4.06 3.58 -3.19
C TYR A 185 4.31 2.13 -2.73
N TYR A 186 4.94 1.91 -1.58
CA TYR A 186 5.27 0.56 -1.11
C TYR A 186 4.01 -0.23 -0.70
N CYS A 187 3.04 0.45 -0.07
CA CYS A 187 1.71 -0.09 0.22
C CYS A 187 1.02 -0.55 -1.06
N TRP A 188 0.83 0.37 -2.00
CA TRP A 188 0.08 0.09 -3.23
C TRP A 188 0.81 -0.83 -4.19
N ASN A 189 2.15 -0.84 -4.20
CA ASN A 189 2.94 -1.83 -4.93
C ASN A 189 2.79 -3.24 -4.32
N THR A 190 2.66 -3.34 -3.00
CA THR A 190 2.38 -4.62 -2.34
C THR A 190 0.94 -5.08 -2.57
N ALA A 191 -0.02 -4.15 -2.68
CA ALA A 191 -1.39 -4.48 -3.09
C ALA A 191 -1.43 -5.08 -4.51
N ARG A 192 -0.69 -4.51 -5.48
CA ARG A 192 -0.54 -5.10 -6.83
C ARG A 192 0.08 -6.49 -6.79
N TRP A 193 1.15 -6.63 -6.02
CA TRP A 193 1.81 -7.92 -5.84
C TRP A 193 0.87 -8.96 -5.26
N LEU A 194 0.07 -8.63 -4.24
CA LEU A 194 -0.90 -9.55 -3.69
C LEU A 194 -2.04 -9.86 -4.64
N TYR A 195 -2.56 -8.85 -5.35
CA TYR A 195 -3.64 -9.04 -6.30
C TYR A 195 -3.35 -10.17 -7.29
N ASP A 196 -2.14 -10.22 -7.85
CA ASP A 196 -1.74 -11.28 -8.77
C ASP A 196 -1.63 -12.67 -8.13
N ASN A 197 -1.43 -12.74 -6.81
CA ASN A 197 -1.17 -13.99 -6.08
C ASN A 197 -2.35 -14.46 -5.22
N LEU A 198 -3.42 -13.68 -5.11
CA LEU A 198 -4.63 -14.03 -4.36
C LEU A 198 -5.59 -14.91 -5.15
N ALA A 199 -6.38 -15.70 -4.44
CA ALA A 199 -7.53 -16.40 -5.02
C ALA A 199 -8.63 -15.43 -5.47
N PHE A 200 -9.49 -15.88 -6.40
CA PHE A 200 -10.53 -15.07 -7.06
C PHE A 200 -11.34 -14.17 -6.11
N GLY A 201 -11.93 -14.75 -5.05
CA GLY A 201 -12.76 -13.98 -4.12
C GLY A 201 -12.00 -12.85 -3.41
N LYS A 202 -10.74 -13.10 -3.03
CA LYS A 202 -9.89 -12.10 -2.37
C LYS A 202 -9.38 -11.03 -3.34
N ARG A 203 -9.21 -11.35 -4.63
CA ARG A 203 -8.94 -10.33 -5.67
C ARG A 203 -10.10 -9.35 -5.79
N ILE A 204 -11.34 -9.83 -5.78
CA ILE A 204 -12.53 -8.97 -5.83
C ILE A 204 -12.60 -8.05 -4.61
N GLU A 205 -12.39 -8.59 -3.40
CA GLU A 205 -12.37 -7.80 -2.17
C GLU A 205 -11.31 -6.69 -2.23
N LEU A 206 -10.08 -7.02 -2.65
CA LEU A 206 -8.97 -6.07 -2.76
C LEU A 206 -9.22 -5.01 -3.85
N PHE A 207 -9.79 -5.41 -4.99
CA PHE A 207 -10.20 -4.47 -6.04
C PHE A 207 -11.26 -3.50 -5.53
N GLY A 208 -12.31 -4.00 -4.87
CA GLY A 208 -13.38 -3.18 -4.29
C GLY A 208 -12.88 -2.21 -3.22
N LEU A 209 -11.94 -2.65 -2.37
CA LEU A 209 -11.24 -1.78 -1.42
C LEU A 209 -10.46 -0.67 -2.14
N THR A 210 -9.63 -1.06 -3.12
CA THR A 210 -8.76 -0.12 -3.85
C THR A 210 -9.59 0.92 -4.60
N LYS A 211 -10.69 0.50 -5.25
CA LYS A 211 -11.64 1.41 -5.91
C LYS A 211 -12.21 2.43 -4.93
N ARG A 212 -12.76 1.95 -3.81
CA ARG A 212 -13.35 2.82 -2.77
C ARG A 212 -12.32 3.79 -2.20
N PHE A 213 -11.11 3.32 -1.93
CA PHE A 213 -10.02 4.18 -1.46
C PHE A 213 -9.70 5.29 -2.47
N CYS A 214 -9.55 4.95 -3.76
CA CYS A 214 -9.26 5.93 -4.81
C CYS A 214 -10.32 7.04 -4.89
N PHE A 215 -11.61 6.68 -4.81
CA PHE A 215 -12.69 7.67 -4.85
C PHE A 215 -12.76 8.55 -3.59
N GLN A 216 -12.27 8.07 -2.45
CA GLN A 216 -12.13 8.85 -1.22
C GLN A 216 -10.86 9.72 -1.19
N HIS A 217 -9.82 9.32 -1.95
CA HIS A 217 -8.50 9.92 -1.94
C HIS A 217 -8.05 10.30 -3.36
N VAL A 218 -8.75 11.26 -3.97
CA VAL A 218 -8.60 11.65 -5.38
C VAL A 218 -7.15 11.99 -5.78
N LYS A 219 -6.41 12.60 -4.87
CA LYS A 219 -5.02 13.03 -5.10
C LYS A 219 -4.01 11.88 -5.08
N ASP A 220 -4.34 10.70 -4.54
CA ASP A 220 -3.36 9.64 -4.27
C ASP A 220 -2.94 8.89 -5.54
N CYS A 221 -1.87 9.36 -6.18
CA CYS A 221 -1.42 8.80 -7.44
C CYS A 221 -1.02 7.31 -7.36
N SER A 222 -0.59 6.85 -6.17
CA SER A 222 -0.15 5.47 -5.98
C SER A 222 -1.33 4.50 -5.94
N SER A 223 -2.43 4.86 -5.26
CA SER A 223 -3.66 4.07 -5.23
C SER A 223 -4.30 4.01 -6.61
N TRP A 224 -4.43 5.16 -7.29
CA TRP A 224 -5.01 5.23 -8.64
C TRP A 224 -4.20 4.42 -9.66
N SER A 225 -2.87 4.46 -9.56
CA SER A 225 -2.01 3.62 -10.39
C SER A 225 -2.15 2.13 -10.05
N ALA A 226 -2.43 1.76 -8.80
CA ALA A 226 -2.72 0.38 -8.44
C ALA A 226 -4.10 -0.08 -8.93
N LEU A 227 -5.12 0.78 -8.87
CA LEU A 227 -6.44 0.50 -9.44
C LEU A 227 -6.33 0.26 -10.95
N ALA A 228 -5.64 1.15 -11.67
CA ALA A 228 -5.38 1.00 -13.09
C ALA A 228 -4.63 -0.32 -13.39
N TYR A 229 -3.61 -0.65 -12.59
CA TYR A 229 -2.91 -1.93 -12.71
C TYR A 229 -3.87 -3.12 -12.61
N MET A 230 -4.70 -3.18 -11.56
CA MET A 230 -5.63 -4.30 -11.32
C MET A 230 -6.59 -4.52 -12.49
N VAL A 231 -7.07 -3.43 -13.09
CA VAL A 231 -7.94 -3.45 -14.27
C VAL A 231 -7.16 -3.92 -15.51
N CYS A 232 -6.01 -3.30 -15.78
CA CYS A 232 -5.20 -3.59 -16.95
C CYS A 232 -4.61 -5.01 -16.96
N GLN A 233 -4.41 -5.58 -15.77
CA GLN A 233 -3.72 -6.85 -15.58
C GLN A 233 -4.48 -8.05 -16.15
N GLN A 234 -5.81 -7.98 -16.26
CA GLN A 234 -6.63 -9.03 -16.90
C GLN A 234 -6.28 -9.23 -18.39
N GLU A 235 -5.84 -8.16 -19.07
CA GLU A 235 -5.40 -8.20 -20.47
C GLU A 235 -3.88 -8.39 -20.58
N GLN A 236 -3.11 -7.69 -19.76
CA GLN A 236 -1.65 -7.73 -19.85
C GLN A 236 -1.05 -9.06 -19.39
N LYS A 237 -1.73 -9.77 -18.47
CA LYS A 237 -1.31 -11.07 -17.91
C LYS A 237 0.16 -11.08 -17.49
N LYS A 238 0.66 -9.97 -16.91
CA LYS A 238 2.06 -9.88 -16.47
C LYS A 238 2.33 -10.88 -15.36
N THR A 239 3.49 -11.53 -15.40
CA THR A 239 3.83 -12.60 -14.46
C THR A 239 4.89 -12.20 -13.45
N ASP A 240 5.34 -10.93 -13.42
CA ASP A 240 6.46 -10.49 -12.58
C ASP A 240 6.18 -10.67 -11.08
N ASN A 241 4.99 -10.28 -10.62
CA ASN A 241 4.58 -10.46 -9.22
C ASN A 241 4.41 -11.94 -8.85
N ILE A 242 4.01 -12.77 -9.80
CA ILE A 242 3.89 -14.22 -9.61
C ILE A 242 5.28 -14.84 -9.49
N ARG A 243 6.21 -14.45 -10.37
CA ARG A 243 7.62 -14.87 -10.31
C ARG A 243 8.28 -14.43 -9.00
N ASP A 244 8.00 -13.21 -8.54
CA ASP A 244 8.50 -12.73 -7.25
C ASP A 244 7.93 -13.53 -6.08
N PHE A 245 6.63 -13.85 -6.09
CA PHE A 245 6.00 -14.71 -5.08
C PHE A 245 6.63 -16.11 -5.05
N GLN A 246 6.84 -16.72 -6.22
CA GLN A 246 7.53 -18.01 -6.33
C GLN A 246 8.96 -17.94 -5.75
N ARG A 247 9.71 -16.89 -6.10
CA ARG A 247 11.06 -16.64 -5.57
C ARG A 247 11.06 -16.52 -4.05
N LEU A 248 10.14 -15.75 -3.46
CA LEU A 248 10.02 -15.60 -2.02
C LEU A 248 9.71 -16.93 -1.34
N SER A 249 8.88 -17.75 -1.97
CA SER A 249 8.45 -19.04 -1.41
C SER A 249 9.55 -20.09 -1.44
N CYS A 250 10.30 -20.16 -2.55
CA CYS A 250 11.51 -20.97 -2.63
C CYS A 250 12.53 -20.57 -1.55
N SER A 251 12.60 -19.29 -1.17
CA SER A 251 13.52 -18.83 -0.12
C SER A 251 13.21 -19.35 1.29
N PHE A 252 12.03 -19.95 1.48
CA PHE A 252 11.60 -20.63 2.71
C PHE A 252 11.51 -22.16 2.56
N ASN A 253 12.03 -22.73 1.46
CA ASN A 253 11.92 -24.16 1.14
C ASN A 253 10.46 -24.66 1.08
N ILE A 254 9.52 -23.78 0.72
CA ILE A 254 8.12 -24.15 0.55
C ILE A 254 7.93 -24.57 -0.91
N PRO A 255 7.64 -25.86 -1.20
CA PRO A 255 7.41 -26.32 -2.55
C PRO A 255 6.07 -25.81 -3.03
N ILE A 256 6.06 -24.65 -3.70
CA ILE A 256 4.84 -24.12 -4.32
C ILE A 256 4.62 -24.81 -5.65
N LYS A 257 3.58 -25.63 -5.71
CA LYS A 257 2.80 -25.76 -6.94
C LYS A 257 1.76 -24.65 -6.88
N PRO A 258 1.82 -23.62 -7.75
CA PRO A 258 0.79 -22.60 -7.76
C PRO A 258 -0.55 -23.33 -7.97
N ASP A 259 -1.44 -23.24 -6.99
CA ASP A 259 -2.84 -23.56 -7.23
C ASP A 259 -3.24 -22.69 -8.40
N ARG A 260 -3.66 -23.35 -9.50
CA ARG A 260 -3.68 -22.79 -10.86
C ARG A 260 -4.09 -21.31 -10.81
N VAL A 261 -3.09 -20.43 -10.86
CA VAL A 261 -3.34 -18.98 -10.84
C VAL A 261 -4.25 -18.73 -12.02
N ASP A 262 -5.46 -18.26 -11.76
CA ASP A 262 -6.37 -17.90 -12.83
C ASP A 262 -5.86 -16.60 -13.46
N LEU A 263 -4.92 -16.76 -14.39
CA LEU A 263 -4.40 -15.70 -15.26
C LEU A 263 -5.47 -15.22 -16.25
N ASN A 264 -6.59 -15.93 -16.34
CA ASN A 264 -7.76 -15.52 -17.11
C ASN A 264 -8.81 -14.87 -16.21
N PHE A 265 -8.44 -14.45 -14.99
CA PHE A 265 -9.29 -13.62 -14.16
C PHE A 265 -9.74 -12.39 -14.94
N GLN A 266 -11.05 -12.21 -15.00
CA GLN A 266 -11.68 -11.02 -15.55
C GLN A 266 -12.48 -10.35 -14.45
N ILE A 267 -12.29 -9.05 -14.29
CA ILE A 267 -13.20 -8.24 -13.49
C ILE A 267 -14.55 -8.29 -14.20
N GLN A 268 -15.56 -8.88 -13.54
CA GLN A 268 -16.91 -8.88 -14.08
C GLN A 268 -17.37 -7.44 -14.29
N HIS A 269 -18.02 -7.17 -15.42
CA HIS A 269 -18.58 -5.86 -15.75
C HIS A 269 -17.54 -4.73 -15.82
N LEU A 270 -16.39 -4.97 -16.46
CA LEU A 270 -15.39 -3.93 -16.71
C LEU A 270 -16.00 -2.65 -17.31
N ASP A 271 -16.89 -2.81 -18.31
CA ASP A 271 -17.59 -1.67 -18.92
C ASP A 271 -18.40 -0.89 -17.88
N THR A 272 -19.03 -1.57 -16.93
CA THR A 272 -19.75 -0.90 -15.83
C THR A 272 -18.79 -0.12 -14.94
N PHE A 273 -17.60 -0.65 -14.63
CA PHE A 273 -16.59 0.09 -13.87
C PHE A 273 -16.08 1.34 -14.62
N ILE A 274 -15.82 1.24 -15.93
CA ILE A 274 -15.32 2.38 -16.68
C ILE A 274 -16.41 3.45 -16.84
N GLN A 275 -17.66 3.06 -17.06
CA GLN A 275 -18.80 3.99 -17.01
C GLN A 275 -18.95 4.64 -15.62
N GLU A 276 -18.77 3.87 -14.55
CA GLU A 276 -18.77 4.38 -13.18
C GLU A 276 -17.66 5.42 -12.98
N LEU A 277 -16.44 5.15 -13.44
CA LEU A 277 -15.31 6.06 -13.34
C LEU A 277 -15.55 7.37 -14.12
N VAL A 278 -16.02 7.30 -15.36
CA VAL A 278 -16.36 8.48 -16.16
C VAL A 278 -17.44 9.30 -15.47
N LYS A 279 -18.56 8.65 -15.07
CA LYS A 279 -19.65 9.33 -14.34
C LYS A 279 -19.17 9.94 -13.03
N TRP A 280 -18.27 9.29 -12.33
CA TRP A 280 -17.69 9.82 -11.10
C TRP A 280 -16.86 11.06 -11.38
N ILE A 281 -15.95 11.03 -12.36
CA ILE A 281 -15.15 12.19 -12.79
C ILE A 281 -16.04 13.39 -13.10
N ASP A 282 -17.12 13.17 -13.86
CA ASP A 282 -18.06 14.23 -14.26
C ASP A 282 -18.87 14.75 -13.07
N ARG A 283 -19.38 13.87 -12.21
CA ARG A 283 -20.22 14.27 -11.07
C ARG A 283 -19.46 14.96 -9.95
N THR A 284 -18.22 14.58 -9.72
CA THR A 284 -17.40 15.15 -8.65
C THR A 284 -16.56 16.32 -9.12
N TYR A 285 -16.68 16.74 -10.39
CA TYR A 285 -15.83 17.78 -11.00
C TYR A 285 -14.35 17.56 -10.66
N ALA A 286 -13.87 16.33 -10.89
CA ALA A 286 -12.55 15.93 -10.43
C ALA A 286 -11.47 16.92 -10.91
N ALA A 287 -10.83 17.62 -9.98
CA ALA A 287 -9.84 18.67 -10.24
C ALA A 287 -8.40 18.19 -10.02
N ASP A 288 -8.18 16.87 -10.04
CA ASP A 288 -6.86 16.26 -9.90
C ASP A 288 -6.61 15.26 -11.03
N TRP A 289 -5.35 15.13 -11.43
CA TRP A 289 -4.96 14.26 -12.55
C TRP A 289 -5.14 12.74 -12.36
N PRO A 290 -4.95 12.14 -11.16
CA PRO A 290 -4.90 10.67 -11.01
C PRO A 290 -6.11 9.87 -11.55
N PRO A 291 -7.37 10.30 -11.39
CA PRO A 291 -8.53 9.62 -11.98
C PRO A 291 -8.47 9.57 -13.52
N TYR A 292 -8.10 10.68 -14.16
CA TYR A 292 -7.94 10.76 -15.61
C TYR A 292 -6.78 9.89 -16.09
N LEU A 293 -5.66 9.88 -15.36
CA LEU A 293 -4.53 9.01 -15.67
C LEU A 293 -4.91 7.53 -15.55
N CYS A 294 -5.70 7.16 -14.55
CA CYS A 294 -6.24 5.82 -14.38
C CYS A 294 -7.09 5.43 -15.61
N LEU A 295 -8.06 6.29 -15.98
CA LEU A 295 -8.88 6.08 -17.18
C LEU A 295 -8.00 5.96 -18.45
N LEU A 296 -6.99 6.81 -18.60
CA LEU A 296 -6.10 6.82 -19.76
C LEU A 296 -5.29 5.53 -19.86
N GLN A 297 -4.84 4.99 -18.72
CA GLN A 297 -4.10 3.71 -18.70
C GLN A 297 -4.99 2.55 -19.11
N ILE A 298 -6.25 2.54 -18.64
CA ILE A 298 -7.23 1.50 -18.98
C ILE A 298 -7.57 1.56 -20.48
N THR A 299 -7.93 2.74 -21.00
CA THR A 299 -8.32 2.89 -22.41
C THR A 299 -7.16 2.63 -23.36
N LYS A 300 -5.91 2.88 -22.94
CA LYS A 300 -4.72 2.58 -23.74
C LYS A 300 -4.60 1.11 -24.13
N LEU A 301 -5.09 0.17 -23.34
CA LEU A 301 -4.88 -1.25 -23.65
C LEU A 301 -5.86 -1.80 -24.69
N ASN A 302 -6.72 -0.96 -25.27
CA ASN A 302 -7.79 -1.40 -26.17
C ASN A 302 -8.57 -2.58 -25.55
N ILE A 303 -8.68 -2.62 -24.21
CA ILE A 303 -9.55 -3.59 -23.55
C ILE A 303 -10.90 -3.39 -24.21
N THR A 304 -11.51 -4.41 -24.80
CA THR A 304 -12.67 -4.25 -25.68
C THR A 304 -13.79 -3.53 -24.92
N LEU A 305 -13.87 -2.22 -25.08
CA LEU A 305 -14.82 -1.39 -24.33
C LEU A 305 -16.16 -1.62 -25.01
N GLY A 306 -17.10 -2.25 -24.30
CA GLY A 306 -18.52 -2.24 -24.66
C GLY A 306 -19.16 -0.87 -24.43
N ILE A 307 -18.35 0.13 -24.05
CA ILE A 307 -18.72 1.53 -23.94
C ILE A 307 -18.44 2.21 -25.26
N ASP A 308 -19.38 3.03 -25.72
CA ASP A 308 -19.15 4.03 -26.75
C ASP A 308 -18.21 5.12 -26.21
N VAL A 309 -16.91 4.80 -26.20
CA VAL A 309 -15.84 5.73 -25.81
C VAL A 309 -15.91 6.99 -26.67
N ASP A 310 -16.28 6.85 -27.95
CA ASP A 310 -16.39 7.97 -28.86
C ASP A 310 -17.48 8.95 -28.41
N SER A 311 -18.59 8.46 -27.84
CA SER A 311 -19.61 9.29 -27.20
C SER A 311 -19.07 10.06 -25.98
N VAL A 312 -18.30 9.41 -25.10
CA VAL A 312 -17.67 10.07 -23.95
C VAL A 312 -16.69 11.16 -24.40
N LEU A 313 -15.82 10.83 -25.36
CA LEU A 313 -14.83 11.76 -25.91
C LEU A 313 -15.52 12.96 -26.59
N SER A 314 -16.60 12.71 -27.34
CA SER A 314 -17.37 13.75 -28.01
C SER A 314 -18.06 14.67 -27.01
N THR A 315 -18.62 14.10 -25.94
CA THR A 315 -19.26 14.86 -24.85
C THR A 315 -18.24 15.77 -24.17
N TRP A 316 -17.11 15.22 -23.71
CA TRP A 316 -16.06 16.02 -23.06
C TRP A 316 -15.49 17.09 -23.98
N ARG A 317 -15.35 16.81 -25.29
CA ARG A 317 -14.90 17.82 -26.26
C ARG A 317 -15.88 19.00 -26.32
N ASN A 318 -17.18 18.73 -26.42
CA ASN A 318 -18.20 19.77 -26.47
C ASN A 318 -18.25 20.59 -25.17
N GLU A 319 -18.14 19.93 -24.02
CA GLU A 319 -18.09 20.61 -22.72
C GLU A 319 -16.88 21.55 -22.60
N ILE A 320 -15.70 21.10 -23.03
CA ILE A 320 -14.49 21.94 -23.03
C ILE A 320 -14.68 23.15 -23.94
N LEU A 321 -15.19 22.95 -25.16
CA LEU A 321 -15.42 24.04 -26.11
C LEU A 321 -16.40 25.07 -25.54
N ASN A 322 -17.55 24.62 -25.02
CA ASN A 322 -18.54 25.48 -24.38
C ASN A 322 -17.93 26.25 -23.19
N PHE A 323 -17.08 25.61 -22.39
CA PHE A 323 -16.41 26.28 -21.28
C PHE A 323 -15.42 27.35 -21.76
N GLU A 324 -14.60 27.03 -22.76
CA GLU A 324 -13.60 27.97 -23.31
C GLU A 324 -14.24 29.17 -24.02
N GLU A 325 -15.38 28.97 -24.69
CA GLU A 325 -16.15 30.05 -25.31
C GLU A 325 -16.68 31.05 -24.26
N ASN A 326 -17.10 30.56 -23.09
CA ASN A 326 -17.70 31.38 -22.05
C ASN A 326 -16.69 31.97 -21.06
N SER A 327 -15.60 31.25 -20.78
CA SER A 327 -14.66 31.57 -19.68
C SER A 327 -13.25 31.90 -20.16
N GLY A 328 -12.95 31.68 -21.44
CA GLY A 328 -11.63 31.86 -22.04
C GLY A 328 -10.84 30.55 -22.16
N HIS A 329 -9.84 30.54 -23.04
CA HIS A 329 -9.06 29.34 -23.36
C HIS A 329 -8.26 28.79 -22.16
N ILE A 330 -8.32 27.47 -21.99
CA ILE A 330 -7.55 26.77 -20.98
C ILE A 330 -6.10 26.67 -21.43
N LYS A 331 -5.20 27.23 -20.63
CA LYS A 331 -3.74 27.14 -20.78
C LYS A 331 -3.19 26.03 -19.89
N MET A 332 -2.10 25.42 -20.33
CA MET A 332 -1.39 24.36 -19.60
C MET A 332 0.06 24.80 -19.33
N ASN A 333 0.58 24.51 -18.14
CA ASN A 333 2.00 24.60 -17.82
C ASN A 333 2.47 23.23 -17.32
N ASN A 334 3.41 22.59 -18.00
CA ASN A 334 3.91 21.25 -17.64
C ASN A 334 2.79 20.23 -17.38
N ASN A 335 1.78 20.17 -18.26
CA ASN A 335 0.58 19.33 -18.14
C ASN A 335 -0.32 19.63 -16.92
N ILE A 336 -0.17 20.80 -16.31
CA ILE A 336 -1.04 21.30 -15.25
C ILE A 336 -1.90 22.44 -15.81
N PRO A 337 -3.24 22.37 -15.71
CA PRO A 337 -4.10 23.47 -16.10
C PRO A 337 -3.83 24.73 -15.27
N ILE A 338 -3.81 25.89 -15.92
CA ILE A 338 -3.57 27.18 -15.27
C ILE A 338 -4.91 27.88 -15.06
N VAL A 339 -5.20 28.27 -13.82
CA VAL A 339 -6.32 29.17 -13.52
C VAL A 339 -5.87 30.61 -13.78
N PRO A 340 -6.55 31.38 -14.65
CA PRO A 340 -6.25 32.79 -14.85
C PRO A 340 -6.43 33.60 -13.55
N GLU A 341 -5.55 34.57 -13.28
CA GLU A 341 -5.57 35.35 -12.03
C GLU A 341 -6.92 36.00 -11.73
N GLN A 342 -7.63 36.46 -12.76
CA GLN A 342 -8.98 37.04 -12.66
C GLN A 342 -10.03 36.10 -12.06
N PHE A 343 -9.80 34.78 -12.10
CA PHE A 343 -10.70 33.75 -11.55
C PHE A 343 -10.14 33.08 -10.29
N SER A 344 -8.98 33.52 -9.78
CA SER A 344 -8.34 32.91 -8.61
C SER A 344 -9.18 32.97 -7.33
N ASN A 345 -10.04 33.99 -7.21
CA ASN A 345 -10.94 34.16 -6.06
C ASN A 345 -12.33 33.55 -6.28
N ASP A 346 -12.63 33.03 -7.47
CA ASP A 346 -13.87 32.31 -7.78
C ASP A 346 -13.59 30.81 -7.73
N LEU A 347 -13.93 30.19 -6.60
CA LEU A 347 -13.65 28.78 -6.37
C LEU A 347 -14.26 27.89 -7.47
N LEU A 348 -15.52 28.14 -7.85
CA LEU A 348 -16.23 27.30 -8.82
C LEU A 348 -15.58 27.42 -10.21
N THR A 349 -15.31 28.65 -10.66
CA THR A 349 -14.68 28.87 -11.95
C THR A 349 -13.24 28.34 -11.95
N SER A 350 -12.50 28.50 -10.85
CA SER A 350 -11.15 27.96 -10.70
C SER A 350 -11.11 26.43 -10.80
N GLU A 351 -12.02 25.73 -10.13
CA GLU A 351 -12.13 24.27 -10.19
C GLU A 351 -12.52 23.81 -11.60
N ASN A 352 -13.43 24.53 -12.27
CA ASN A 352 -13.81 24.25 -13.66
C ASN A 352 -12.62 24.36 -14.62
N PHE A 353 -11.76 25.37 -14.47
CA PHE A 353 -10.52 25.48 -15.27
C PHE A 353 -9.63 24.25 -15.11
N ILE A 354 -9.51 23.73 -13.88
CA ILE A 354 -8.71 22.53 -13.63
C ILE A 354 -9.39 21.27 -14.16
N HIS A 355 -10.67 21.08 -13.88
CA HIS A 355 -11.47 19.93 -14.31
C HIS A 355 -11.50 19.78 -15.85
N PHE A 356 -11.88 20.85 -16.56
CA PHE A 356 -11.90 20.85 -18.01
C PHE A 356 -10.49 20.81 -18.60
N GLY A 357 -9.50 21.39 -17.92
CA GLY A 357 -8.11 21.29 -18.33
C GLY A 357 -7.58 19.86 -18.28
N TYR A 358 -7.93 19.08 -17.26
CA TYR A 358 -7.57 17.66 -17.22
C TYR A 358 -8.37 16.80 -18.21
N LYS A 359 -9.64 17.11 -18.49
CA LYS A 359 -10.37 16.51 -19.63
C LYS A 359 -9.64 16.79 -20.95
N LYS A 360 -9.22 18.05 -21.18
CA LYS A 360 -8.47 18.46 -22.38
C LYS A 360 -7.13 17.73 -22.49
N LEU A 361 -6.38 17.63 -21.39
CA LEU A 361 -5.13 16.86 -21.34
C LEU A 361 -5.36 15.39 -21.68
N PHE A 362 -6.39 14.77 -21.07
CA PHE A 362 -6.76 13.38 -21.37
C PHE A 362 -7.04 13.18 -22.86
N LEU A 363 -7.88 14.04 -23.46
CA LEU A 363 -8.23 13.96 -24.89
C LEU A 363 -6.98 14.08 -25.77
N ASN A 364 -6.09 15.03 -25.50
CA ASN A 364 -4.86 15.20 -26.25
C ASN A 364 -3.96 13.96 -26.18
N MET A 365 -3.71 13.45 -24.97
CA MET A 365 -2.89 12.26 -24.76
C MET A 365 -3.50 10.99 -25.34
N PHE A 366 -4.83 10.92 -25.39
CA PHE A 366 -5.54 9.81 -26.02
C PHE A 366 -5.39 9.87 -27.54
N LEU A 367 -5.63 11.04 -28.17
CA LEU A 367 -5.59 11.21 -29.62
C LEU A 367 -4.18 11.06 -30.22
N ASP A 368 -3.14 11.57 -29.56
CA ASP A 368 -1.75 11.44 -30.04
C ASP A 368 -1.35 9.97 -30.22
N LYS A 369 -1.86 9.08 -29.37
CA LYS A 369 -1.62 7.64 -29.49
C LYS A 369 -2.27 7.05 -30.75
N TYR A 370 -3.49 7.46 -31.09
CA TYR A 370 -4.19 6.93 -32.26
C TYR A 370 -3.54 7.38 -33.56
N LYS A 371 -2.97 8.59 -33.59
CA LYS A 371 -2.15 9.05 -34.73
C LYS A 371 -0.93 8.16 -34.95
N ILE A 372 -0.16 7.91 -33.89
CA ILE A 372 1.03 7.05 -33.95
C ILE A 372 0.68 5.61 -34.37
N LYS A 373 -0.43 5.04 -33.86
CA LYS A 373 -0.87 3.69 -34.25
C LYS A 373 -1.28 3.60 -35.72
N LYS A 374 -1.93 4.63 -36.27
CA LYS A 374 -2.36 4.66 -37.68
C LYS A 374 -1.16 4.77 -38.63
N GLU A 375 -0.17 5.58 -38.27
CA GLU A 375 1.08 5.69 -39.02
C GLU A 375 1.91 4.38 -39.02
N GLN A 376 1.78 3.55 -37.96
CA GLN A 376 2.42 2.22 -37.87
C GLN A 376 1.63 1.09 -38.53
N SER A 377 0.33 1.24 -38.78
CA SER A 377 -0.49 0.24 -39.49
C SER A 377 -0.50 0.45 -41.01
N ASP A 378 -0.21 1.68 -41.44
CA ASP A 378 -0.16 2.08 -42.85
C ASP A 378 1.27 1.99 -43.43
N SER A 379 2.24 1.53 -42.63
CA SER A 379 3.64 1.19 -42.98
C SER A 379 3.87 -0.31 -42.91
#